data_AF-A0A965RAS4-F1
#
_entry.id   AF-A0A965RAS4-F1
#
_cell.length_a   1.000
_cell.length_b   1.000
_cell.length_c   1.000
_cell.angle_alpha   90.00
_cell.angle_beta   90.00
_cell.angle_gamma   90.00
#
_symmetry.space_group_name_H-M   'P 1'
#
loop_
_entity.id
_entity.type
_entity.pdbx_description
1 polymer ?
#
loop_
_entity_poly.entity_id
_entity_poly.type
_entity_poly.pdbx_seq_one_letter_code
_entity_poly.pdbx_strand_id
1 'polypeptide(L)' 'TTIAKRATPPAAGELPVTIDEQSFEQGDALRAEIRSFLDCIVAERASVVSGEDGLRALETAIRITDMLAPKGG' A
#
# COMPACT_ATOMS: atom_id res chain seq x y z
N THR A 1 -13.90 -3.32 2.45
CA THR A 1 -14.21 -3.56 1.03
C THR A 1 -14.36 -5.05 0.83
N THR A 2 -15.51 -5.52 0.37
CA THR A 2 -15.75 -6.96 0.14
C THR A 2 -15.46 -7.30 -1.31
N ILE A 3 -14.49 -8.18 -1.56
CA ILE A 3 -14.27 -8.78 -2.89
C ILE A 3 -14.84 -10.19 -2.87
N ALA A 4 -15.92 -10.42 -3.61
CA ALA A 4 -16.47 -11.75 -3.82
C ALA A 4 -16.12 -12.22 -5.24
N LYS A 5 -15.36 -13.32 -5.37
CA LYS A 5 -15.19 -14.03 -6.65
C LYS A 5 -16.04 -15.30 -6.63
N ARG A 6 -16.88 -15.44 -7.66
CA ARG A 6 -17.74 -16.61 -7.92
C ARG A 6 -16.89 -17.89 -7.98
N ALA A 7 -17.21 -18.86 -7.12
CA ALA A 7 -16.57 -20.18 -7.10
C ALA A 7 -16.92 -20.97 -8.37
N THR A 8 -15.94 -21.16 -9.25
CA THR A 8 -16.00 -22.15 -10.34
C THR A 8 -15.16 -23.34 -9.88
N PRO A 9 -15.59 -24.60 -10.09
CA PRO A 9 -14.81 -25.76 -9.67
C PRO A 9 -13.42 -25.78 -10.34
N PRO A 10 -12.35 -26.18 -9.62
CA PRO A 10 -11.00 -26.28 -10.18
C PRO A 10 -10.97 -27.27 -11.35
N ALA A 11 -10.41 -26.86 -12.49
CA ALA A 11 -10.12 -27.78 -13.58
C ALA A 11 -8.86 -28.63 -13.25
N ALA A 12 -8.77 -29.83 -13.84
CA ALA A 12 -7.65 -30.74 -13.62
C ALA A 12 -6.30 -30.06 -13.97
N GLY A 13 -5.46 -29.84 -12.96
CA GLY A 13 -4.15 -29.18 -13.09
C GLY A 13 -3.89 -28.04 -12.09
N GLU A 14 -4.91 -27.60 -11.33
CA GLU A 14 -4.73 -26.55 -10.31
C GLU A 14 -4.13 -27.10 -9.01
N LEU A 15 -3.04 -26.48 -8.54
CA LEU A 15 -2.44 -26.77 -7.23
C LEU A 15 -3.41 -26.35 -6.12
N PRO A 16 -3.53 -27.13 -5.03
CA PRO A 16 -4.34 -26.75 -3.89
C PRO A 16 -3.71 -25.55 -3.19
N VAL A 17 -4.26 -24.36 -3.42
CA VAL A 17 -3.90 -23.14 -2.68
C VAL A 17 -4.88 -22.97 -1.55
N THR A 18 -4.37 -22.95 -0.31
CA THR A 18 -5.16 -22.58 0.86
C THR A 18 -5.09 -21.06 1.03
N ILE A 19 -6.25 -20.40 1.06
CA ILE A 19 -6.36 -18.95 1.27
C ILE A 19 -6.78 -18.74 2.72
N ASP A 20 -5.96 -18.02 3.49
CA ASP A 20 -6.30 -17.53 4.83
C ASP A 20 -6.69 -16.06 4.74
N GLU A 21 -7.97 -15.76 4.99
CA GLU A 21 -8.51 -14.40 4.96
C GLU A 21 -8.57 -13.84 6.39
N GLN A 22 -7.69 -12.88 6.68
CA GLN A 22 -7.70 -12.14 7.94
C GLN A 22 -8.23 -10.72 7.71
N SER A 23 -9.28 -10.36 8.46
CA SER A 23 -9.84 -9.01 8.46
C SER A 23 -9.31 -8.24 9.66
N PHE A 24 -8.58 -7.15 9.41
CA PHE A 24 -8.14 -6.22 10.43
C PHE A 24 -9.10 -5.04 10.50
N GLU A 25 -9.39 -4.54 11.71
CA GLU A 25 -10.07 -3.25 11.84
C GLU A 25 -9.18 -2.18 11.18
N GLN A 26 -9.71 -1.53 10.14
CA GLN A 26 -9.09 -0.32 9.63
C GLN A 26 -9.35 0.80 10.63
N GLY A 27 -8.51 0.87 11.66
CA GLY A 27 -8.30 2.14 12.35
C GLY A 27 -7.97 3.22 11.32
N ASP A 28 -8.27 4.48 11.63
CA ASP A 28 -7.93 5.60 10.75
C ASP A 28 -6.39 5.69 10.62
N ALA A 29 -5.86 5.01 9.60
CA ALA A 29 -4.44 4.88 9.36
C ALA A 29 -3.81 6.25 9.13
N LEU A 30 -4.53 7.16 8.47
CA LEU A 30 -4.06 8.52 8.25
C LEU A 30 -3.91 9.26 9.59
N ARG A 31 -4.90 9.18 10.48
CA ARG A 31 -4.81 9.75 11.83
C ARG A 31 -3.65 9.16 12.64
N ALA A 32 -3.43 7.84 12.54
CA ALA A 32 -2.35 7.16 13.24
C ALA A 32 -0.96 7.64 12.76
N GLU A 33 -0.78 7.78 11.45
CA GLU A 33 0.46 8.28 10.84
C GLU A 33 0.73 9.75 11.21
N ILE A 34 -0.29 10.60 11.19
CA ILE A 34 -0.16 12.02 11.60
C ILE A 34 0.28 12.11 13.06
N ARG A 35 -0.33 11.32 13.96
CA ARG A 35 0.08 11.29 15.37
C ARG A 35 1.52 10.82 15.52
N SER A 36 1.90 9.73 14.84
CA SER A 36 3.27 9.20 14.84
C SER A 36 4.30 10.26 14.42
N PHE A 37 4.00 11.02 13.36
CA PHE A 37 4.86 12.10 12.88
C PHE A 37 4.99 13.25 13.90
N LEU A 38 3.88 13.70 14.48
CA LEU A 38 3.89 14.75 15.52
C LEU A 38 4.67 14.31 16.76
N ASP A 39 4.49 13.06 17.19
CA ASP A 39 5.25 12.51 18.31
C ASP A 39 6.75 12.52 18.01
N CYS A 40 7.16 12.28 16.76
CA CYS A 40 8.58 12.34 16.37
C CYS A 40 9.16 13.75 16.55
N ILE A 41 8.39 14.77 16.18
CA ILE A 41 8.77 16.18 16.35
C ILE A 41 8.94 16.50 17.83
N VAL A 42 7.94 16.18 18.66
CA VAL A 42 7.96 16.48 20.10
C VAL A 42 9.13 15.78 20.81
N ALA A 43 9.46 14.56 20.39
CA ALA A 43 10.53 13.77 20.98
C ALA A 43 11.91 13.98 20.33
N GLU A 44 12.04 14.93 19.40
CA GLU A 44 13.27 15.21 18.65
C GLU A 44 13.91 13.95 18.02
N ARG A 45 13.08 13.04 17.53
CA ARG A 45 13.51 11.78 16.90
C ARG A 45 13.25 11.80 15.40
N ALA A 46 14.01 10.99 14.67
CA ALA A 46 13.77 10.81 13.24
C ALA A 46 12.37 10.22 12.99
N SER A 47 11.65 10.78 12.01
CA SER A 47 10.44 10.16 11.49
C SER A 47 10.75 8.85 10.77
N VAL A 48 9.80 7.92 10.75
CA VAL A 48 9.93 6.62 10.08
C VAL A 48 10.32 6.78 8.60
N VAL A 49 9.85 7.85 7.96
CA VAL A 49 10.23 8.25 6.62
C VAL A 49 10.91 9.62 6.72
N SER A 50 12.17 9.71 6.28
CA SER A 50 12.90 10.98 6.19
C SER A 50 12.40 11.83 5.01
N GLY A 51 12.80 13.10 4.96
CA GLY A 51 12.51 13.96 3.81
C GLY A 51 13.15 13.44 2.52
N GLU A 52 14.38 12.94 2.60
CA GLU A 52 15.14 12.37 1.50
C GLU A 52 14.53 11.05 1.01
N ASP A 53 14.05 10.20 1.91
CA ASP A 53 13.31 8.98 1.54
C ASP A 53 11.99 9.34 0.84
N GLY A 54 11.27 10.34 1.36
CA GLY A 54 10.05 10.85 0.77
C GLY A 54 10.27 11.39 -0.64
N LEU A 55 11.35 12.13 -0.86
CA LEU A 55 11.73 12.64 -2.18
C LEU A 55 12.01 11.49 -3.16
N ARG A 56 12.81 10.48 -2.76
CA ARG A 56 13.11 9.31 -3.61
C ARG A 56 11.85 8.52 -3.98
N ALA A 57 10.95 8.36 -3.02
CA ALA A 57 9.67 7.70 -3.24
C ALA A 57 8.82 8.49 -4.26
N LEU A 58 8.74 9.81 -4.11
CA LEU A 58 8.01 10.69 -5.03
C LEU A 58 8.59 10.65 -6.45
N GLU A 59 9.91 10.75 -6.60
CA GLU A 59 10.57 10.64 -7.90
C GLU A 59 10.25 9.32 -8.59
N THR A 60 10.26 8.23 -7.82
CA THR A 60 9.91 6.90 -8.34
C THR A 60 8.47 6.84 -8.81
N ALA A 61 7.53 7.39 -8.02
CA ALA A 61 6.12 7.45 -8.38
C ALA A 61 5.88 8.25 -9.67
N ILE A 62 6.59 9.38 -9.84
CA ILE A 62 6.52 10.19 -11.07
C ILE A 62 7.01 9.38 -12.26
N ARG A 63 8.19 8.73 -12.17
CA ARG A 63 8.72 7.89 -13.27
C ARG A 63 7.76 6.78 -13.67
N ILE A 64 7.12 6.12 -12.71
CA ILE A 64 6.10 5.09 -12.98
C ILE A 64 4.91 5.71 -13.71
N THR A 65 4.43 6.86 -13.23
CA THR A 65 3.30 7.58 -13.84
C THR A 65 3.60 7.94 -15.29
N ASP A 66 4.81 8.42 -15.57
CA ASP A 66 5.25 8.77 -16.93
C ASP A 66 5.31 7.56 -17.87
N MET A 67 5.73 6.39 -17.37
CA MET A 67 5.74 5.16 -18.16
C MET A 67 4.34 4.64 -18.50
N LEU A 68 3.37 4.91 -17.62
CA LEU A 68 1.97 4.50 -17.79
C LEU A 68 1.13 5.52 -18.55
N ALA A 69 1.63 6.76 -18.69
CA ALA A 69 0.95 7.79 -19.45
C ALA A 69 0.68 7.28 -20.89
N PRO A 70 -0.56 7.39 -21.39
CA PRO A 70 -0.88 6.92 -22.73
C PRO A 70 0.00 7.63 -23.73
N LYS A 71 0.80 6.87 -24.48
CA LYS A 71 1.42 7.41 -25.69
C LYS A 71 0.27 7.84 -26.60
N GLY A 72 0.26 9.12 -26.98
CA GLY A 72 -0.84 9.74 -27.71
C GLY A 72 -1.43 8.84 -28.79
N GLY A 73 -2.77 8.83 -28.87
CA GLY A 73 -3.53 8.07 -29.86
C GLY A 73 -3.28 8.52 -31.30
#